data_AF-A0A2E6LXC4-F1
#
_entry.id   AF-A0A2E6LXC4-F1
#
_cell.length_a   1.000
_cell.length_b   1.000
_cell.length_c   1.000
_cell.angle_alpha   90.00
_cell.angle_beta   90.00
_cell.angle_gamma   90.00
#
_symmetry.space_group_name_H-M   'P 1'
#
loop_
_entity.id
_entity.type
_entity.pdbx_description
1 polymer ?
#
loop_
_entity_poly.entity_id
_entity_poly.type
_entity_poly.pdbx_seq_one_letter_code
_entity_poly.pdbx_strand_id
1 'polypeptide(L)'
;MRIILVLLLFVSTSLAASEDLLMGYTEFYESMRSHNFSNAEKYILPDTQIGFGPDEMGVKGFHNLVVNNQECLNDLVFALRQGCKISEDQDSEICIAPPQSDDDSVLYLGARVGFKRQVDGPVSVQYIICGGD
;
A
#
# COMPACT_ATOMS: atom_id res chain seq x y z
N MET A 1 -26.36 33.18 7.91
CA MET A 1 -25.62 32.01 8.45
C MET A 1 -25.96 30.75 7.64
N ARG A 2 -25.32 30.52 6.49
CA ARG A 2 -25.44 29.24 5.74
C ARG A 2 -24.12 28.75 5.14
N ILE A 3 -23.02 29.46 5.38
CA ILE A 3 -21.71 29.18 4.75
C ILE A 3 -20.80 28.34 5.66
N ILE A 4 -21.09 28.26 6.96
CA ILE A 4 -20.25 27.52 7.93
C ILE A 4 -20.53 26.00 7.91
N LEU A 5 -21.72 25.57 7.48
CA LEU A 5 -22.11 24.15 7.52
C LEU A 5 -21.39 23.30 6.44
N VAL A 6 -20.97 23.92 5.34
CA VAL A 6 -20.32 23.21 4.22
C VAL A 6 -18.85 22.89 4.56
N LEU A 7 -18.14 23.79 5.23
CA LEU A 7 -16.72 23.62 5.59
C LEU A 7 -16.45 22.47 6.58
N LEU A 8 -17.39 22.15 7.46
CA LEU A 8 -17.22 21.06 8.44
C LEU A 8 -17.38 19.66 7.83
N LEU A 9 -18.12 19.54 6.73
CA LEU A 9 -18.31 18.25 6.05
C LEU A 9 -17.06 17.81 5.29
N PHE A 10 -16.32 18.75 4.67
CA PHE A 10 -15.13 18.43 3.87
C PHE A 10 -13.91 18.01 4.72
N VAL A 11 -13.77 18.56 5.93
CA VAL A 11 -12.63 18.18 6.81
C VAL A 11 -12.82 16.76 7.37
N SER A 12 -14.06 16.30 7.53
CA SER A 12 -14.37 15.02 8.18
C SER A 12 -14.08 13.81 7.26
N THR A 13 -14.24 13.98 5.94
CA THR A 13 -14.03 12.90 4.96
C THR A 13 -12.56 12.58 4.75
N SER A 14 -11.69 13.59 4.72
CA SER A 14 -10.24 13.39 4.53
C SER A 14 -9.59 12.72 5.74
N LEU A 15 -9.99 13.09 6.97
CA LEU A 15 -9.43 12.48 8.17
C LEU A 15 -9.76 10.99 8.29
N ALA A 16 -11.02 10.61 8.01
CA ALA A 16 -11.45 9.22 8.00
C ALA A 16 -10.77 8.40 6.89
N ALA A 17 -10.47 9.02 5.74
CA ALA A 17 -9.76 8.37 4.66
C ALA A 17 -8.34 7.95 5.08
N SER A 18 -7.60 8.89 5.66
CA SER A 18 -6.24 8.65 6.14
C SER A 18 -6.20 7.58 7.25
N GLU A 19 -7.19 7.57 8.15
CA GLU A 19 -7.29 6.56 9.21
C GLU A 19 -7.51 5.15 8.65
N ASP A 20 -8.44 4.99 7.70
CA ASP A 20 -8.70 3.71 7.06
C ASP A 20 -7.48 3.20 6.29
N LEU A 21 -6.79 4.07 5.56
CA LEU A 21 -5.57 3.73 4.82
C LEU A 21 -4.47 3.22 5.78
N LEU A 22 -4.25 3.91 6.90
CA LEU A 22 -3.29 3.52 7.93
C LEU A 22 -3.68 2.21 8.63
N MET A 23 -4.98 1.99 8.84
CA MET A 23 -5.48 0.75 9.42
C MET A 23 -5.24 -0.43 8.47
N GLY A 24 -5.62 -0.29 7.20
CA GLY A 24 -5.39 -1.31 6.17
C GLY A 24 -3.90 -1.60 5.97
N TYR A 25 -3.07 -0.55 5.99
CA TYR A 25 -1.62 -0.67 5.98
C TYR A 25 -1.10 -1.51 7.16
N THR A 26 -1.53 -1.18 8.38
CA THR A 26 -1.09 -1.85 9.61
C THR A 26 -1.54 -3.30 9.63
N GLU A 27 -2.78 -3.58 9.26
CA GLU A 27 -3.32 -4.94 9.16
C GLU A 27 -2.55 -5.77 8.11
N PHE A 28 -2.25 -5.19 6.94
CA PHE A 28 -1.43 -5.84 5.93
C PHE A 28 -0.02 -6.15 6.46
N TYR A 29 0.66 -5.18 7.06
CA TYR A 29 1.98 -5.35 7.67
C TYR A 29 1.99 -6.49 8.69
N GLU A 30 1.06 -6.47 9.65
CA GLU A 30 0.97 -7.50 10.67
C GLU A 30 0.65 -8.87 10.08
N SER A 31 -0.14 -8.93 9.01
CA SER A 31 -0.44 -10.17 8.29
C SER A 31 0.80 -10.75 7.62
N MET A 32 1.60 -9.92 6.94
CA MET A 32 2.87 -10.33 6.33
C MET A 32 3.87 -10.81 7.39
N ARG A 33 4.03 -10.04 8.48
CA ARG A 33 4.95 -10.35 9.58
C ARG A 33 4.58 -11.65 10.31
N SER A 34 3.28 -11.92 10.47
CA SER A 34 2.75 -13.11 11.15
C SER A 34 2.50 -14.29 10.21
N HIS A 35 2.85 -14.18 8.93
CA HIS A 35 2.58 -15.20 7.89
C HIS A 35 1.08 -15.54 7.73
N ASN A 36 0.19 -14.62 8.11
CA ASN A 36 -1.25 -14.74 7.88
C ASN A 36 -1.61 -14.23 6.47
N PHE A 37 -1.11 -14.94 5.45
CA PHE A 37 -1.23 -14.51 4.05
C PHE A 37 -2.68 -14.45 3.56
N SER A 38 -3.56 -15.30 4.09
CA SER A 38 -5.00 -15.23 3.81
C SER A 38 -5.62 -13.89 4.23
N ASN A 39 -5.10 -13.25 5.30
CA ASN A 39 -5.53 -11.91 5.67
C ASN A 39 -4.89 -10.83 4.79
N ALA A 40 -3.61 -10.98 4.41
CA ALA A 40 -2.93 -10.06 3.49
C ALA A 40 -3.59 -10.03 2.10
N GLU A 41 -4.05 -11.19 1.60
CA GLU A 41 -4.72 -11.32 0.31
C GLU A 41 -5.97 -10.47 0.14
N LYS A 42 -6.63 -10.06 1.24
CA LYS A 42 -7.80 -9.18 1.20
C LYS A 42 -7.52 -7.83 0.53
N TYR A 43 -6.27 -7.40 0.54
CA TYR A 43 -5.84 -6.13 -0.06
C TYR A 43 -5.28 -6.30 -1.48
N ILE A 44 -5.15 -7.54 -1.96
CA ILE A 44 -4.62 -7.87 -3.28
C ILE A 44 -5.78 -7.98 -4.27
N LEU A 45 -5.87 -7.03 -5.19
CA LEU A 45 -6.86 -7.02 -6.27
C LEU A 45 -6.31 -7.71 -7.52
N PRO A 46 -7.18 -8.08 -8.50
CA PRO A 46 -6.72 -8.69 -9.75
C PRO A 46 -5.70 -7.84 -10.53
N ASP A 47 -5.76 -6.52 -10.38
CA ASP A 47 -4.88 -5.54 -11.02
C ASP A 47 -3.69 -5.12 -10.14
N THR A 48 -3.54 -5.66 -8.93
CA THR A 48 -2.35 -5.42 -8.11
C THR A 48 -1.12 -5.96 -8.83
N GLN A 49 -0.12 -5.10 -9.06
CA GLN A 49 1.13 -5.47 -9.70
C GLN A 49 2.10 -6.07 -8.67
N ILE A 50 2.56 -7.30 -8.88
CA ILE A 50 3.49 -7.99 -7.98
C ILE A 50 4.80 -8.21 -8.74
N GLY A 51 5.64 -7.19 -8.92
CA GLY A 51 6.86 -7.28 -9.75
C GLY A 51 6.73 -6.51 -11.07
N PHE A 52 7.47 -6.90 -12.10
CA PHE A 52 7.57 -6.14 -13.36
C PHE A 52 7.11 -6.93 -14.60
N GLY A 53 6.85 -8.22 -14.46
CA GLY A 53 6.39 -9.09 -15.54
C GLY A 53 4.86 -9.01 -15.77
N PRO A 54 4.39 -9.35 -16.99
CA PRO A 54 2.97 -9.31 -17.36
C PRO A 54 2.12 -10.40 -16.68
N ASP A 55 2.73 -11.48 -16.20
CA ASP A 55 2.06 -12.58 -15.49
C ASP A 55 2.18 -12.46 -13.96
N GLU A 56 2.72 -11.33 -13.48
CA GLU A 56 3.06 -11.11 -12.09
C GLU A 56 2.03 -10.20 -11.41
N MET A 57 0.75 -10.58 -11.48
CA MET A 57 -0.37 -9.77 -10.97
C MET A 57 -1.29 -10.56 -10.03
N GLY A 58 -1.98 -9.80 -9.17
CA GLY A 58 -2.99 -10.28 -8.24
C GLY A 58 -2.51 -11.38 -7.30
N VAL A 59 -3.47 -12.14 -6.74
CA VAL A 59 -3.20 -13.16 -5.72
C VAL A 59 -2.23 -14.23 -6.22
N LYS A 60 -2.31 -14.62 -7.51
CA LYS A 60 -1.39 -15.60 -8.09
C LYS A 60 0.05 -15.07 -8.11
N GLY A 61 0.27 -13.84 -8.55
CA GLY A 61 1.58 -13.19 -8.51
C GLY A 61 2.12 -13.09 -7.08
N PHE A 62 1.25 -12.70 -6.14
CA PHE A 62 1.58 -12.59 -4.72
C PHE A 62 2.09 -13.92 -4.14
N HIS A 63 1.40 -15.03 -4.42
CA HIS A 63 1.87 -16.34 -3.97
C HIS A 63 3.22 -16.73 -4.56
N ASN A 64 3.38 -16.53 -5.87
CA ASN A 64 4.58 -16.97 -6.58
C ASN A 64 5.83 -16.19 -6.18
N LEU A 65 5.71 -14.87 -6.03
CA LEU A 65 6.86 -13.98 -5.88
C LEU A 65 7.10 -13.52 -4.44
N VAL A 66 6.08 -13.62 -3.58
CA VAL A 66 6.18 -13.19 -2.19
C VAL A 66 6.06 -14.37 -1.23
N VAL A 67 4.92 -15.07 -1.22
CA VAL A 67 4.66 -16.13 -0.23
C VAL A 67 5.67 -17.28 -0.35
N ASN A 68 6.01 -17.66 -1.57
CA ASN A 68 6.96 -18.74 -1.84
C ASN A 68 8.44 -18.28 -1.88
N ASN A 69 8.70 -16.99 -1.67
CA ASN A 69 10.04 -16.41 -1.69
C ASN A 69 10.35 -15.72 -0.35
N GLN A 70 11.06 -16.43 0.52
CA GLN A 70 11.37 -15.94 1.87
C GLN A 70 12.21 -14.67 1.87
N GLU A 71 13.10 -14.49 0.89
CA GLU A 71 13.93 -13.29 0.77
C GLU A 71 13.05 -12.08 0.45
N CYS A 72 12.21 -12.18 -0.58
CA CYS A 72 11.23 -11.14 -0.88
C CYS A 72 10.33 -10.83 0.32
N LEU A 73 9.82 -11.85 1.01
CA LEU A 73 8.98 -11.64 2.19
C LEU A 73 9.72 -10.85 3.28
N ASN A 74 10.98 -11.19 3.56
CA ASN A 74 11.77 -10.49 4.57
C ASN A 74 12.01 -9.03 4.19
N ASP A 75 12.34 -8.77 2.92
CA ASP A 75 12.59 -7.42 2.42
C ASP A 75 11.32 -6.57 2.43
N LEU A 76 10.18 -7.16 2.09
CA LEU A 76 8.88 -6.49 2.18
C LEU A 76 8.48 -6.19 3.62
N VAL A 77 8.67 -7.13 4.55
CA VAL A 77 8.41 -6.90 5.98
C VAL A 77 9.33 -5.81 6.52
N PHE A 78 10.59 -5.76 6.07
CA PHE A 78 11.52 -4.70 6.42
C PHE A 78 11.06 -3.34 5.87
N ALA A 79 10.67 -3.26 4.60
CA ALA A 79 10.14 -2.05 3.95
C ALA A 79 8.90 -1.52 4.67
N LEU A 80 7.92 -2.39 4.94
CA LEU A 80 6.70 -2.06 5.67
C LEU A 80 6.98 -1.64 7.11
N ARG A 81 8.01 -2.18 7.77
CA ARG A 81 8.37 -1.75 9.12
C ARG A 81 8.82 -0.29 9.20
N GLN A 82 9.31 0.29 8.09
CA GLN A 82 9.75 1.69 8.05
C GLN A 82 8.58 2.70 8.02
N GLY A 83 7.33 2.22 7.93
CA GLY A 83 6.17 3.08 7.76
C GLY A 83 5.96 3.49 6.30
N CYS A 84 5.05 4.44 6.08
CA CYS A 84 4.84 5.05 4.79
C CYS A 84 4.58 6.55 4.95
N LYS A 85 4.82 7.30 3.87
CA LYS A 85 4.38 8.69 3.74
C LYS A 85 3.04 8.69 3.01
N ILE A 86 2.04 9.33 3.60
CA ILE A 86 0.74 9.56 2.95
C ILE A 86 0.88 10.75 2.02
N SER A 87 0.37 10.60 0.80
CA SER A 87 0.25 11.66 -0.20
C SER A 87 -1.13 11.59 -0.86
N GLU A 88 -1.64 12.73 -1.30
CA GLU A 88 -2.87 12.80 -2.10
C GLU A 88 -2.52 12.75 -3.59
N ASP A 89 -3.26 11.93 -4.34
CA ASP A 89 -3.24 11.87 -5.81
C ASP A 89 -4.67 11.95 -6.33
N GLN A 90 -5.04 13.14 -6.81
CA GLN A 90 -6.37 13.47 -7.31
C GLN A 90 -7.48 13.09 -6.30
N ASP A 91 -8.21 12.02 -6.57
CA ASP A 91 -9.30 11.49 -5.75
C ASP A 91 -8.89 10.24 -4.94
N SER A 92 -7.61 10.15 -4.60
CA SER A 92 -7.09 9.03 -3.80
C SER A 92 -5.99 9.43 -2.85
N GLU A 93 -5.93 8.72 -1.73
CA GLU A 93 -4.78 8.73 -0.85
C GLU A 93 -3.88 7.56 -1.18
N ILE A 94 -2.58 7.83 -1.21
CA ILE A 94 -1.54 6.86 -1.51
C ILE A 94 -0.58 6.81 -0.33
N CYS A 95 -0.13 5.60 -0.01
CA CYS A 95 0.86 5.34 1.02
C CYS A 95 1.92 4.39 0.44
N ILE A 96 3.17 4.86 0.33
CA ILE A 96 4.28 4.07 -0.22
C ILE A 96 5.27 3.75 0.89
N ALA A 97 5.56 2.45 1.05
CA ALA A 97 6.55 1.92 1.97
C ALA A 97 7.76 1.32 1.22
N PRO A 98 9.01 1.56 1.66
CA PRO A 98 9.37 2.54 2.69
C PRO A 98 9.13 3.97 2.20
N PRO A 99 9.04 4.99 3.08
CA PRO A 99 8.88 6.37 2.67
C PRO A 99 10.02 6.77 1.73
N GLN A 100 9.68 7.22 0.52
CA GLN A 100 10.65 7.74 -0.43
C GLN A 100 10.97 9.19 -0.05
N SER A 101 12.22 9.64 -0.25
CA SER A 101 12.50 11.08 -0.18
C SER A 101 11.87 11.79 -1.37
N ASP A 102 11.53 13.06 -1.23
CA ASP A 102 10.88 13.88 -2.27
C ASP A 102 11.79 14.17 -3.49
N ASP A 103 12.98 13.58 -3.54
CA ASP A 103 13.87 13.65 -4.70
C ASP A 103 13.55 12.53 -5.70
N ASP A 104 12.70 12.87 -6.68
CA ASP A 104 12.30 12.01 -7.80
C ASP A 104 13.49 11.53 -8.67
N SER A 105 14.70 12.09 -8.48
CA SER A 105 15.92 11.65 -9.16
C SER A 105 16.61 10.46 -8.49
N VAL A 106 16.18 10.08 -7.28
CA VAL A 106 16.76 8.97 -6.52
C VAL A 106 15.95 7.68 -6.73
N LEU A 107 16.49 6.79 -7.57
CA LEU A 107 16.02 5.41 -7.69
C LEU A 107 16.39 4.62 -6.43
N TYR A 108 15.44 4.45 -5.50
CA TYR A 108 15.63 3.54 -4.36
C TYR A 108 15.56 2.08 -4.81
N LEU A 109 16.71 1.44 -4.90
CA LEU A 109 16.79 -0.01 -5.10
C LEU A 109 16.31 -0.70 -3.81
N GLY A 110 15.40 -1.67 -3.95
CA GLY A 110 14.89 -2.46 -2.83
C GLY A 110 13.38 -2.69 -2.88
N ALA A 111 12.88 -3.38 -1.86
CA ALA A 111 11.48 -3.75 -1.76
C ALA A 111 10.57 -2.54 -1.54
N ARG A 112 9.39 -2.55 -2.16
CA ARG A 112 8.40 -1.47 -2.10
C ARG A 112 6.98 -2.02 -2.08
N VAL A 113 6.10 -1.35 -1.32
CA VAL A 113 4.66 -1.61 -1.32
C VAL A 113 3.91 -0.30 -1.43
N GLY A 114 3.03 -0.20 -2.43
CA GLY A 114 2.15 0.95 -2.61
C GLY A 114 0.72 0.61 -2.24
N PHE A 115 0.10 1.39 -1.36
CA PHE A 115 -1.30 1.31 -1.00
C PHE A 115 -2.07 2.47 -1.63
N LYS A 116 -3.34 2.22 -1.96
CA LYS A 116 -4.28 3.24 -2.40
C LYS A 116 -5.64 3.05 -1.77
N ARG A 117 -6.23 4.19 -1.41
CA ARG A 117 -7.63 4.31 -1.02
C ARG A 117 -8.26 5.39 -1.89
N GLN A 118 -9.29 5.07 -2.64
CA GLN A 118 -10.14 6.10 -3.26
C GLN A 118 -11.04 6.73 -2.19
N VAL A 119 -11.51 7.96 -2.37
CA VAL A 119 -12.33 8.69 -1.36
C VAL A 119 -13.43 7.81 -0.74
N ASP A 120 -14.14 7.04 -1.57
CA ASP A 120 -15.22 6.11 -1.16
C ASP A 120 -14.90 4.63 -1.47
N GLY A 121 -13.63 4.30 -1.71
CA GLY A 121 -13.20 2.96 -2.10
C GLY A 121 -12.48 2.21 -0.97
N PRO A 122 -12.37 0.87 -1.09
CA PRO A 122 -11.58 0.09 -0.15
C PRO A 122 -10.09 0.43 -0.25
N VAL A 123 -9.36 0.19 0.83
CA VAL A 123 -7.89 0.16 0.80
C VAL A 123 -7.45 -1.05 -0.01
N SER A 124 -6.49 -0.84 -0.90
CA SER A 124 -5.91 -1.88 -1.73
C SER A 124 -4.41 -1.68 -1.88
N VAL A 125 -3.69 -2.77 -2.15
CA VAL A 125 -2.30 -2.71 -2.59
C VAL A 125 -2.31 -2.47 -4.09
N GLN A 126 -1.69 -1.38 -4.54
CA GLN A 126 -1.46 -1.12 -5.97
C GLN A 126 -0.33 -1.97 -6.51
N TYR A 127 0.79 -2.03 -5.77
CA TYR A 127 1.96 -2.77 -6.20
C TYR A 127 2.77 -3.32 -5.02
N ILE A 128 3.45 -4.43 -5.29
CA ILE A 128 4.48 -5.05 -4.47
C ILE A 128 5.70 -5.31 -5.35
N ILE A 129 6.86 -4.84 -4.92
CA ILE A 129 8.13 -5.05 -5.61
C ILE A 129 9.12 -5.59 -4.57
N CYS A 130 9.79 -6.70 -4.84
CA CYS A 130 10.70 -7.34 -3.89
C CYS A 130 12.11 -6.70 -3.86
N GLY A 131 12.39 -5.72 -4.74
CA GLY A 131 13.76 -5.33 -5.07
C GLY A 131 14.34 -6.27 -6.12
N GLY A 132 15.09 -5.75 -7.09
CA GLY A 132 15.86 -6.58 -8.01
C GLY A 132 17.20 -6.93 -7.37
N ASP A 133 17.64 -8.18 -7.53
CA ASP A 133 19.00 -8.62 -7.22
C ASP A 133 20.07 -7.65 -7.77
#